data_AF-A0A2P4T6Q0-F1
#
_entry.id   AF-A0A2P4T6Q0-F1
#
_cell.length_a   1.000
_cell.length_b   1.000
_cell.length_c   1.000
_cell.angle_alpha   90.00
_cell.angle_beta   90.00
_cell.angle_gamma   90.00
#
_symmetry.space_group_name_H-M   'P 1'
#
loop_
_entity.id
_entity.type
_entity.pdbx_description
1 polymer ?
#
loop_
_entity_poly.entity_id
_entity_poly.type
_entity_poly.pdbx_seq_one_letter_code
_entity_poly.pdbx_strand_id
1 'polypeptide(L)'
;FSPTGELLPWSPVHGEPQLWATGFASATPHRLCLCTGSCQFCPAGWLWHAGRCYYFSSAKRIWEQGKEDCCSRGAQLVIIRDNSTLAFLTHVSHMDIFHVGLKRSPSRFEWKWLDGTVLKG
;
A
#
# COMPACT_ATOMS: atom_id res chain seq x y z
N PHE A 1 13.78 -5.87 -71.98
CA PHE A 1 12.87 -6.17 -70.87
C PHE A 1 12.48 -4.87 -70.19
N SER A 2 11.36 -4.28 -70.63
CA SER A 2 10.48 -3.51 -69.73
C SER A 2 9.61 -4.53 -68.97
N PRO A 3 8.96 -4.20 -67.84
CA PRO A 3 7.85 -3.26 -67.90
C PRO A 3 7.88 -2.16 -66.83
N THR A 4 7.59 -0.96 -67.33
CA THR A 4 6.81 0.13 -66.73
C THR A 4 6.10 -0.18 -65.39
N GLY A 5 6.49 0.52 -64.33
CA GLY A 5 5.66 0.71 -63.14
C GLY A 5 4.80 1.96 -63.31
N GLU A 6 3.54 1.78 -63.69
CA GLU A 6 2.50 2.82 -63.68
C GLU A 6 2.03 3.09 -62.24
N LEU A 7 1.92 4.38 -61.91
CA LEU A 7 1.16 4.88 -60.77
C LEU A 7 -0.33 4.88 -61.13
N LEU A 8 -1.22 4.55 -60.18
CA LEU A 8 -2.30 5.44 -59.71
C LEU A 8 -3.17 4.73 -58.62
N PRO A 9 -3.90 5.52 -57.80
CA PRO A 9 -4.29 5.18 -56.44
C PRO A 9 -5.69 4.57 -56.37
N TRP A 10 -5.99 3.85 -55.29
CA TRP A 10 -7.37 3.69 -54.86
C TRP A 10 -7.57 4.43 -53.53
N SER A 11 -8.50 5.38 -53.59
CA SER A 11 -8.94 6.27 -52.52
C SER A 11 -9.61 5.52 -51.36
N PRO A 12 -9.67 6.12 -50.17
CA PRO A 12 -10.21 5.49 -48.98
C PRO A 12 -11.74 5.45 -49.03
N VAL A 13 -12.31 4.27 -48.84
CA VAL A 13 -13.72 4.14 -48.44
C VAL A 13 -13.82 4.26 -46.92
N HIS A 14 -14.77 5.09 -46.53
CA HIS A 14 -15.14 5.47 -45.17
C HIS A 14 -15.12 4.34 -44.13
N GLY A 15 -14.39 4.60 -43.04
CA GLY A 15 -14.70 4.25 -41.66
C GLY A 15 -15.17 2.83 -41.33
N GLU A 16 -14.26 2.01 -40.78
CA GLU A 16 -14.55 1.14 -39.63
C GLU A 16 -13.23 0.67 -38.96
N PRO A 17 -13.04 0.80 -37.64
CA PRO A 17 -11.83 0.32 -36.97
C PRO A 17 -11.98 -1.14 -36.53
N GLN A 18 -11.10 -2.04 -36.98
CA GLN A 18 -10.93 -3.37 -36.41
C GLN A 18 -9.78 -3.35 -35.40
N LEU A 19 -10.17 -3.44 -34.12
CA LEU A 19 -9.32 -3.45 -32.94
C LEU A 19 -8.49 -4.74 -32.85
N TRP A 20 -7.16 -4.64 -32.94
CA TRP A 20 -6.26 -5.57 -32.25
C TRP A 20 -5.07 -4.79 -31.70
N ALA A 21 -5.27 -4.14 -30.55
CA ALA A 21 -4.13 -3.66 -29.79
C ALA A 21 -3.37 -4.89 -29.26
N THR A 22 -2.13 -5.05 -29.69
CA THR A 22 -1.18 -6.03 -29.13
C THR A 22 -0.84 -5.65 -27.69
N GLY A 23 -1.55 -6.25 -26.75
CA GLY A 23 -1.27 -6.09 -25.32
C GLY A 23 -0.09 -6.94 -24.88
N PHE A 24 1.01 -6.30 -24.48
CA PHE A 24 1.99 -6.89 -23.57
C PHE A 24 1.33 -7.04 -22.19
N ALA A 25 0.76 -8.21 -21.90
CA ALA A 25 0.34 -8.56 -20.56
C ALA A 25 1.57 -8.96 -19.73
N SER A 26 2.28 -7.98 -19.16
CA SER A 26 3.14 -8.27 -18.01
C SER A 26 2.22 -8.42 -16.79
N ALA A 27 1.80 -9.66 -16.55
CA ALA A 27 0.95 -10.00 -15.42
C ALA A 27 1.80 -10.04 -14.13
N THR A 28 1.82 -8.93 -13.38
CA THR A 28 2.01 -8.96 -11.92
C THR A 28 0.71 -8.49 -11.27
N PRO A 29 0.01 -9.32 -10.48
CA PRO A 29 -1.26 -8.92 -9.92
C PRO A 29 -1.05 -8.07 -8.66
N HIS A 30 -1.91 -7.07 -8.54
CA HIS A 30 -2.59 -6.55 -7.33
C HIS A 30 -2.58 -5.01 -7.31
N ARG A 31 -3.42 -4.37 -8.14
CA ARG A 31 -3.81 -2.97 -7.95
C ARG A 31 -5.30 -2.78 -8.24
N LEU A 32 -6.07 -2.50 -7.21
CA LEU A 32 -7.32 -1.76 -7.33
C LEU A 32 -6.94 -0.28 -7.31
N CYS A 33 -6.89 0.38 -8.47
CA CYS A 33 -7.00 1.84 -8.53
C CYS A 33 -8.48 2.17 -8.73
N LEU A 34 -9.06 2.96 -7.82
CA LEU A 34 -10.38 3.57 -8.00
C LEU A 34 -10.26 4.69 -9.05
N CYS A 35 -11.17 4.71 -10.03
CA CYS A 35 -11.16 5.58 -11.21
C CYS A 35 -11.41 7.09 -10.93
N THR A 36 -11.03 7.60 -9.76
CA THR A 36 -11.24 9.00 -9.36
C THR A 36 -9.91 9.62 -8.94
N GLY A 37 -9.02 9.88 -9.90
CA GLY A 37 -7.99 10.93 -9.86
C GLY A 37 -6.86 10.87 -8.83
N SER A 38 -6.89 10.02 -7.81
CA SER A 38 -5.79 9.88 -6.85
C SER A 38 -5.62 8.42 -6.43
N CYS A 39 -4.62 7.74 -6.98
CA CYS A 39 -4.15 6.49 -6.38
C CYS A 39 -3.28 6.89 -5.18
N GLN A 40 -3.84 6.83 -3.97
CA GLN A 40 -3.06 6.99 -2.75
C GLN A 40 -2.18 5.74 -2.58
N PHE A 41 -0.88 5.91 -2.82
CA PHE A 41 0.11 4.88 -2.56
C PHE A 41 0.74 5.12 -1.20
N CYS A 42 1.03 4.04 -0.48
CA CYS A 42 1.92 4.15 0.66
C CYS A 42 3.29 4.63 0.20
N PRO A 43 4.02 5.39 1.04
CA PRO A 43 5.39 5.78 0.73
C PRO A 43 6.27 4.54 0.47
N ALA A 44 7.38 4.72 -0.24
CA ALA A 44 8.29 3.61 -0.52
C ALA A 44 8.76 2.93 0.78
N GLY A 45 8.71 1.59 0.81
CA GLY A 45 9.05 0.79 2.00
C GLY A 45 7.91 0.60 3.01
N TRP A 46 6.71 1.12 2.74
CA TRP A 46 5.52 0.92 3.57
C TRP A 46 4.59 -0.14 2.94
N LEU A 47 3.90 -0.88 3.81
CA LEU A 47 2.97 -1.94 3.43
C LEU A 47 1.53 -1.41 3.47
N TRP A 48 0.75 -1.69 2.43
CA TRP A 48 -0.68 -1.36 2.40
C TRP A 48 -1.53 -2.51 2.92
N HIS A 49 -2.43 -2.23 3.86
CA HIS A 49 -3.46 -3.16 4.29
C HIS A 49 -4.69 -2.41 4.78
N ALA A 50 -5.87 -2.81 4.31
CA ALA A 50 -7.17 -2.30 4.78
C ALA A 50 -7.27 -0.76 4.85
N GLY A 51 -6.82 -0.03 3.83
CA GLY A 51 -6.92 1.43 3.80
C GLY A 51 -5.83 2.18 4.56
N ARG A 52 -4.81 1.49 5.07
CA ARG A 52 -3.77 2.05 5.94
C ARG A 52 -2.37 1.60 5.49
N CYS A 53 -1.39 2.46 5.76
CA CYS A 53 0.02 2.19 5.49
C CYS A 53 0.76 1.84 6.79
N TYR A 54 1.57 0.79 6.74
CA TYR A 54 2.34 0.26 7.87
C TYR A 54 3.83 0.26 7.56
N TYR A 55 4.64 0.59 8.56
CA TYR A 55 6.10 0.56 8.45
C TYR A 55 6.68 -0.08 9.69
N PHE A 56 7.54 -1.08 9.49
CA PHE A 56 8.32 -1.68 10.55
C PHE A 56 9.62 -0.91 10.69
N SER A 57 9.71 -0.13 11.76
CA SER A 57 10.93 0.58 12.09
C SER A 57 12.00 -0.40 12.57
N SER A 58 13.24 -0.14 12.19
CA SER A 58 14.42 -0.79 12.79
C SER A 58 14.76 -0.23 14.19
N ALA A 59 13.94 0.69 14.71
CA ALA A 59 14.12 1.31 16.01
C ALA A 59 14.19 0.28 17.16
N LYS A 60 14.98 0.63 18.17
CA LYS A 60 15.37 -0.23 19.30
C LYS A 60 14.18 -0.72 20.13
N ARG A 61 14.44 -1.72 20.99
CA ARG A 61 13.51 -2.37 21.95
C ARG A 61 12.84 -1.45 22.99
N ILE A 62 13.02 -0.13 22.92
CA ILE A 62 12.43 0.83 23.87
C ILE A 62 11.23 1.48 23.20
N TRP A 63 10.05 1.30 23.80
CA TRP A 63 8.78 1.77 23.25
C TRP A 63 8.76 3.27 22.91
N GLU A 64 9.35 4.12 23.76
CA GLU A 64 9.40 5.57 23.51
C GLU A 64 10.22 5.93 22.27
N GLN A 65 11.30 5.21 22.00
CA GLN A 65 12.11 5.43 20.79
C GLN A 65 11.38 4.97 19.54
N GLY A 66 10.65 3.85 19.61
CA GLY A 66 9.78 3.42 18.53
C GLY A 66 8.68 4.45 18.25
N LYS A 67 8.10 5.05 19.30
CA LYS A 67 7.12 6.13 19.15
C LYS A 67 7.72 7.36 18.47
N GLU A 68 8.90 7.81 18.92
CA GLU A 68 9.57 8.98 18.36
C GLU A 68 9.97 8.77 16.88
N ASP A 69 10.46 7.59 16.52
CA ASP A 69 10.76 7.26 15.11
C ASP A 69 9.50 7.21 14.24
N CYS A 70 8.39 6.66 14.73
CA CYS A 70 7.13 6.75 13.99
C CYS A 70 6.69 8.21 13.79
N CYS A 71 6.80 9.05 14.83
CA CYS A 71 6.43 10.46 14.76
C CYS A 71 7.32 11.26 13.81
N SER A 72 8.63 11.01 13.79
CA SER A 72 9.57 11.69 12.87
C SER A 72 9.28 11.39 11.39
N ARG A 73 8.62 10.26 11.12
CA ARG A 73 8.16 9.84 9.79
C ARG A 73 6.74 10.33 9.43
N GLY A 74 6.11 11.15 10.28
CA GLY A 74 4.74 11.60 10.08
C GLY A 74 3.68 10.53 10.36
N ALA A 75 4.02 9.53 11.17
CA ALA A 75 3.15 8.43 11.54
C ALA A 75 3.04 8.27 13.06
N GLN A 76 2.40 7.18 13.50
CA GLN A 76 2.28 6.80 14.90
C GLN A 76 2.40 5.28 15.03
N LEU A 77 2.74 4.80 16.22
CA LEU A 77 2.68 3.36 16.51
C LEU A 77 1.26 2.84 16.28
N VAL A 78 1.17 1.62 15.75
CA VAL A 78 -0.10 1.06 15.30
C VAL A 78 -1.07 0.81 16.46
N ILE A 79 -2.31 1.25 16.30
CA ILE A 79 -3.43 0.90 17.18
C ILE A 79 -4.14 -0.27 16.53
N ILE A 80 -4.19 -1.41 17.22
CA ILE A 80 -4.81 -2.63 16.69
C ILE A 80 -6.26 -2.66 17.16
N ARG A 81 -7.19 -2.65 16.21
CA ARG A 81 -8.64 -2.60 16.46
C ARG A 81 -9.36 -3.88 16.08
N ASP A 82 -8.77 -4.65 15.19
CA ASP A 82 -9.35 -5.82 14.58
C ASP A 82 -8.32 -6.92 14.43
N ASN A 83 -8.79 -8.16 14.43
CA ASN A 83 -7.94 -9.33 14.33
C ASN A 83 -7.25 -9.46 12.96
N SER A 84 -7.85 -8.91 11.89
CA SER A 84 -7.23 -8.90 10.56
C SER A 84 -5.94 -8.09 10.53
N THR A 85 -5.94 -6.89 11.12
CA THR A 85 -4.76 -6.05 11.24
C THR A 85 -3.67 -6.76 12.06
N LEU A 86 -4.03 -7.38 13.18
CA LEU A 86 -3.07 -8.14 13.99
C LEU A 86 -2.47 -9.32 13.22
N ALA A 87 -3.32 -10.11 12.55
CA ALA A 87 -2.89 -11.26 11.76
C ALA A 87 -1.97 -10.83 10.60
N PHE A 88 -2.33 -9.75 9.90
CA PHE A 88 -1.51 -9.16 8.85
C PHE A 88 -0.14 -8.77 9.39
N LEU A 89 -0.08 -7.94 10.43
CA LEU A 89 1.18 -7.46 10.99
C LEU A 89 2.07 -8.59 11.48
N THR A 90 1.48 -9.60 12.12
CA THR A 90 2.21 -10.79 12.60
C THR A 90 2.79 -11.55 11.42
N HIS A 91 2.01 -11.73 10.35
CA HIS A 91 2.44 -12.44 9.15
C HIS A 91 3.58 -11.71 8.40
N VAL A 92 3.52 -10.38 8.29
CA VAL A 92 4.47 -9.60 7.49
C VAL A 92 5.67 -9.05 8.24
N SER A 93 5.65 -9.02 9.58
CA SER A 93 6.70 -8.34 10.34
C SER A 93 8.08 -8.93 10.11
N HIS A 94 8.20 -10.22 9.75
CA HIS A 94 9.47 -10.96 9.69
C HIS A 94 10.35 -10.79 10.94
N MET A 95 9.78 -10.28 12.03
CA MET A 95 10.46 -9.87 13.25
C MET A 95 9.85 -10.61 14.43
N ASP A 96 10.68 -11.02 15.39
CA ASP A 96 10.20 -11.71 16.59
C ASP A 96 9.35 -10.79 17.48
N ILE A 97 9.65 -9.48 17.49
CA ILE A 97 9.03 -8.50 18.38
C ILE A 97 8.97 -7.14 17.70
N PHE A 98 7.79 -6.51 17.70
CA PHE A 98 7.60 -5.11 17.31
C PHE A 98 6.74 -4.36 18.33
N HIS A 99 6.96 -3.05 18.43
CA HIS A 99 6.15 -2.20 19.32
C HIS A 99 4.85 -1.78 18.64
N VAL A 100 3.78 -1.75 19.43
CA VAL A 100 2.47 -1.25 19.03
C VAL A 100 2.08 -0.07 19.90
N GLY A 101 1.06 0.68 19.51
CA GLY A 101 0.57 1.88 20.19
C GLY A 101 -0.14 1.61 21.52
N LEU A 102 0.29 0.61 22.27
CA LEU A 102 -0.26 0.20 23.56
C LEU A 102 0.76 0.52 24.66
N LYS A 103 0.33 1.24 25.70
CA LYS A 103 1.18 1.60 26.84
C LYS A 103 0.42 1.43 28.15
N ARG A 104 1.10 0.93 29.18
CA ARG A 104 0.54 0.83 30.53
C ARG A 104 0.54 2.21 31.21
N SER A 105 -0.63 2.64 31.68
CA SER A 105 -0.79 3.86 32.47
C SER A 105 -0.13 3.67 33.85
N PRO A 106 0.79 4.56 34.28
CA PRO A 106 1.43 4.46 35.60
C PRO A 106 0.43 4.58 36.76
N SER A 107 -0.63 5.36 36.58
CA SER A 107 -1.54 5.75 37.67
C SER A 107 -2.69 4.78 37.91
N ARG A 108 -3.08 4.00 36.91
CA ARG A 108 -4.28 3.13 36.98
C ARG A 108 -4.00 1.65 36.73
N PHE A 109 -2.74 1.30 36.43
CA PHE A 109 -2.34 -0.05 36.00
C PHE A 109 -3.10 -0.58 34.77
N GLU A 110 -3.83 0.28 34.06
CA GLU A 110 -4.59 -0.03 32.85
C GLU A 110 -3.69 0.06 31.60
N TRP A 111 -3.94 -0.79 30.62
CA TRP A 111 -3.37 -0.64 29.28
C TRP A 111 -4.22 0.30 28.43
N LYS A 112 -3.57 1.29 27.80
CA LYS A 112 -4.22 2.30 26.96
C LYS A 112 -3.58 2.37 25.58
N TRP A 113 -4.41 2.54 24.57
CA TRP A 113 -3.99 2.87 23.22
C TRP A 113 -3.64 4.34 23.10
N LEU A 114 -2.91 4.72 22.04
CA LEU A 114 -2.50 6.11 21.79
C LEU A 114 -3.68 7.09 21.62
N ASP A 115 -4.86 6.61 21.24
CA ASP A 115 -6.10 7.40 21.17
C ASP A 115 -6.86 7.51 22.50
N GLY A 116 -6.27 7.01 23.60
CA GLY A 116 -6.83 7.08 24.94
C GLY A 116 -7.83 5.98 25.28
N THR A 117 -8.19 5.11 24.32
CA THR A 117 -9.06 3.98 24.62
C THR A 117 -8.36 2.92 25.48
N VAL A 118 -9.09 2.37 26.44
CA VAL A 118 -8.59 1.31 27.33
C VAL A 118 -8.70 -0.04 26.62
N LEU A 119 -7.64 -0.85 26.71
CA LEU A 119 -7.69 -2.24 26.23
C LEU A 119 -8.66 -3.04 27.11
N LYS A 120 -9.68 -3.62 26.47
CA LYS A 120 -10.61 -4.56 27.11
C LYS A 120 -10.20 -5.97 26.71
N GLY A 121 -10.11 -6.87 27.69
CA GLY A 121 -9.87 -8.30 27.49
C GLY A 121 -11.15 -9.06 27.24
#